data_AF-A0A957JLQ9-F1
#
_entry.id   AF-A0A957JLQ9-F1
#
_cell.length_a   1.000
_cell.length_b   1.000
_cell.length_c   1.000
_cell.angle_alpha   90.00
_cell.angle_beta   90.00
_cell.angle_gamma   90.00
#
_symmetry.space_group_name_H-M   'P 1'
#
loop_
_entity.id
_entity.type
_entity.pdbx_description
1 polymer ?
#
loop_
_entity_poly.entity_id
_entity_poly.type
_entity_poly.pdbx_seq_one_letter_code
_entity_poly.pdbx_strand_id
1 'polypeptide(L)'
;VRPGLELVGVERGKTAVTTGERVELALWWLAMAPLPTLTTRLELIRPDNTGRILFDTQPVHGSYPFANWQTPQFVIDRLSERVPDSFETGQYQLHLRLLDSNNNTVAEADLGLLQIEQANRLFDLPRAEFPLAATFGNEIALRGYNLNPNDDGSYELTLLWQAVAQPAADYTVFVHLLHPDGSCCLWQQDVAPQQGQYPTTRWVPEEVVVDSYRLELPPDVGAGSYPIEIGLYLVASGQRLQVVVPGQRDGDVVDLRPLAVGDSGE
;
A
#
# COMPACT_ATOMS: atom_id res chain seq x y z
N VAL A 1 -30.70 -0.64 12.41
CA VAL A 1 -31.66 0.40 11.96
C VAL A 1 -32.03 1.29 13.14
N ARG A 2 -31.99 2.62 12.99
CA ARG A 2 -32.42 3.62 13.99
C ARG A 2 -33.57 4.44 13.39
N PRO A 3 -34.57 4.91 14.15
CA PRO A 3 -35.56 5.84 13.60
C PRO A 3 -34.90 7.03 12.89
N GLY A 4 -35.25 7.25 11.62
CA GLY A 4 -34.71 8.32 10.78
C GLY A 4 -33.35 8.04 10.11
N LEU A 5 -32.69 6.90 10.38
CA LEU A 5 -31.46 6.46 9.71
C LEU A 5 -31.49 4.95 9.43
N GLU A 6 -31.35 4.60 8.16
CA GLU A 6 -31.33 3.23 7.67
C GLU A 6 -30.00 2.93 6.94
N LEU A 7 -29.45 1.75 7.20
CA LEU A 7 -28.41 1.16 6.37
C LEU A 7 -29.12 0.33 5.31
N VAL A 8 -29.28 0.90 4.10
CA VAL A 8 -30.08 0.31 3.02
C VAL A 8 -29.30 -0.67 2.15
N GLY A 9 -27.96 -0.67 2.28
CA GLY A 9 -27.09 -1.54 1.52
C GLY A 9 -25.67 -1.56 2.07
N VAL A 10 -24.97 -2.66 1.76
CA VAL A 10 -23.55 -2.84 2.07
C VAL A 10 -22.90 -3.49 0.86
N GLU A 11 -21.85 -2.86 0.35
CA GLU A 11 -20.93 -3.47 -0.60
C GLU A 11 -19.67 -3.88 0.16
N ARG A 12 -19.20 -5.11 -0.09
CA ARG A 12 -18.00 -5.66 0.56
C ARG A 12 -16.94 -5.98 -0.48
N GLY A 13 -15.69 -5.70 -0.13
CA GLY A 13 -14.53 -6.21 -0.84
C GLY A 13 -14.28 -7.69 -0.53
N LYS A 14 -13.01 -8.04 -0.36
CA LYS A 14 -12.58 -9.42 -0.10
C LYS A 14 -13.19 -9.99 1.19
N THR A 15 -13.53 -11.27 1.18
CA THR A 15 -13.96 -12.04 2.36
C THR A 15 -12.82 -12.76 3.06
N ALA A 16 -11.61 -12.72 2.48
CA ALA A 16 -10.37 -13.17 3.07
C ALA A 16 -9.28 -12.11 2.83
N VAL A 17 -8.54 -11.78 3.88
CA VAL A 17 -7.46 -10.77 3.84
C VAL A 17 -6.27 -11.24 4.67
N THR A 18 -5.10 -10.73 4.35
CA THR A 18 -3.91 -10.90 5.21
C THR A 18 -3.73 -9.71 6.14
N THR A 19 -3.02 -9.90 7.26
CA THR A 19 -2.61 -8.79 8.12
C THR A 19 -1.87 -7.71 7.33
N GLY A 20 -2.17 -6.45 7.64
CA GLY A 20 -1.67 -5.29 6.91
C GLY A 20 -2.46 -4.96 5.64
N GLU A 21 -3.29 -5.87 5.10
CA GLU A 21 -4.25 -5.52 4.03
C GLU A 21 -5.38 -4.64 4.55
N ARG A 22 -6.06 -4.00 3.61
CA ARG A 22 -7.22 -3.17 3.89
C ARG A 22 -8.51 -3.94 3.65
N VAL A 23 -9.47 -3.76 4.54
CA VAL A 23 -10.85 -4.19 4.37
C VAL A 23 -11.60 -3.05 3.69
N GLU A 24 -12.10 -3.31 2.49
CA GLU A 24 -12.90 -2.36 1.71
C GLU A 24 -14.40 -2.58 1.97
N LEU A 25 -15.10 -1.50 2.32
CA LEU A 25 -16.54 -1.50 2.58
C LEU A 25 -17.17 -0.24 2.00
N ALA A 26 -18.37 -0.37 1.42
CA ALA A 26 -19.24 0.76 1.15
C ALA A 26 -20.57 0.59 1.90
N LEU A 27 -20.84 1.49 2.85
CA LEU A 27 -22.07 1.52 3.63
C LEU A 27 -23.04 2.51 2.99
N TRP A 28 -24.22 2.04 2.60
CA TRP A 28 -25.21 2.86 1.92
C TRP A 28 -26.26 3.30 2.92
N TRP A 29 -26.21 4.57 3.29
CA TRP A 29 -27.05 5.15 4.33
C TRP A 29 -28.18 5.98 3.72
N LEU A 30 -29.38 5.86 4.29
CA LEU A 30 -30.52 6.73 4.01
C LEU A 30 -30.99 7.38 5.31
N ALA A 31 -30.88 8.71 5.39
CA ALA A 31 -31.39 9.49 6.49
C ALA A 31 -32.66 10.24 6.08
N MET A 32 -33.74 10.07 6.82
CA MET A 32 -35.05 10.67 6.54
C MET A 32 -35.43 11.77 7.54
N ALA A 33 -34.62 11.97 8.59
CA ALA A 33 -34.80 13.04 9.58
C ALA A 33 -33.43 13.48 10.13
N PRO A 34 -33.30 14.72 10.65
CA PRO A 34 -32.05 15.21 11.25
C PRO A 34 -31.51 14.25 12.33
N LEU A 35 -30.20 14.05 12.34
CA LEU A 35 -29.52 13.09 13.19
C LEU A 35 -28.72 13.78 14.29
N PRO A 36 -28.65 13.22 15.51
CA PRO A 36 -27.71 13.68 16.52
C PRO A 36 -26.28 13.28 16.13
N THR A 37 -25.31 13.71 16.93
CA THR A 37 -23.96 13.15 16.86
C THR A 37 -24.01 11.66 17.18
N LEU A 38 -23.48 10.86 16.25
CA LEU A 38 -23.39 9.42 16.34
C LEU A 38 -22.00 9.01 15.88
N THR A 39 -21.51 7.87 16.34
CA THR A 39 -20.24 7.29 15.91
C THR A 39 -20.50 5.95 15.24
N THR A 40 -19.91 5.72 14.07
CA THR A 40 -19.82 4.40 13.45
C THR A 40 -18.58 3.70 13.97
N ARG A 41 -18.79 2.49 14.51
CA ARG A 41 -17.72 1.64 15.02
C ARG A 41 -17.75 0.32 14.28
N LEU A 42 -16.62 -0.06 13.68
CA LEU A 42 -16.45 -1.36 13.06
C LEU A 42 -15.57 -2.23 13.96
N GLU A 43 -16.04 -3.42 14.25
CA GLU A 43 -15.37 -4.36 15.12
C GLU A 43 -15.15 -5.68 14.37
N LEU A 44 -14.01 -6.30 14.63
CA LEU A 44 -13.71 -7.68 14.25
C LEU A 44 -13.86 -8.53 15.51
N ILE A 45 -14.87 -9.41 15.51
CA ILE A 45 -15.26 -10.20 16.68
C ILE A 45 -14.98 -11.67 16.41
N ARG A 46 -14.27 -12.34 17.32
CA ARG A 46 -14.02 -13.78 17.26
C ARG A 46 -15.22 -14.61 17.75
N PRO A 47 -15.28 -15.92 17.44
CA PRO A 47 -16.32 -16.80 17.95
C PRO A 47 -16.41 -16.90 19.48
N ASP A 48 -15.31 -16.61 20.20
CA ASP A 48 -15.28 -16.52 21.67
C ASP A 48 -15.80 -15.17 22.22
N ASN A 49 -16.38 -14.35 21.35
CA ASN A 49 -16.91 -13.01 21.62
C ASN A 49 -15.84 -12.00 22.06
N THR A 50 -14.57 -12.25 21.77
CA THR A 50 -13.50 -11.26 21.91
C THR A 50 -13.45 -10.36 20.67
N GLY A 51 -13.58 -9.06 20.89
CA GLY A 51 -13.60 -8.04 19.84
C GLY A 51 -12.33 -7.21 19.77
N ARG A 52 -12.04 -6.69 18.58
CA ARG A 52 -11.08 -5.61 18.34
C ARG A 52 -11.74 -4.55 17.48
N ILE A 53 -11.60 -3.29 17.88
CA ILE A 53 -12.08 -2.15 17.10
C ILE A 53 -11.14 -1.97 15.92
N LEU A 54 -11.70 -1.94 14.72
CA LEU A 54 -10.96 -1.61 13.50
C LEU A 54 -10.99 -0.08 13.26
N PHE A 55 -12.14 0.55 13.45
CA PHE A 55 -12.25 2.01 13.53
C PHE A 55 -13.43 2.46 14.39
N ASP A 56 -13.38 3.73 14.81
CA ASP A 56 -14.39 4.40 15.62
C ASP A 56 -14.46 5.89 15.22
N THR A 57 -15.32 6.23 14.26
CA THR A 57 -15.35 7.57 13.65
C THR A 57 -16.75 7.95 13.14
N GLN A 58 -16.89 9.11 12.52
CA GLN A 58 -18.10 9.51 11.79
C GLN A 58 -17.97 9.19 10.29
N PRO A 59 -19.06 9.20 9.51
CA PRO A 59 -19.02 8.87 8.09
C PRO A 59 -17.95 9.65 7.32
N VAL A 60 -17.39 9.01 6.29
CA VAL A 60 -16.30 9.53 5.45
C VAL A 60 -15.07 9.90 6.30
N HIS A 61 -14.69 9.01 7.21
CA HIS A 61 -13.60 9.19 8.19
C HIS A 61 -13.71 10.52 8.97
N GLY A 62 -14.93 10.92 9.33
CA GLY A 62 -15.22 12.12 10.09
C GLY A 62 -15.27 13.42 9.28
N SER A 63 -14.96 13.38 7.98
CA SER A 63 -15.01 14.58 7.12
C SER A 63 -16.44 14.98 6.74
N TYR A 64 -17.40 14.04 6.80
CA TYR A 64 -18.81 14.32 6.51
C TYR A 64 -19.73 13.77 7.62
N PRO A 65 -19.70 14.38 8.82
CA PRO A 65 -20.42 13.92 10.00
C PRO A 65 -21.94 13.94 9.81
N PHE A 66 -22.66 13.12 10.58
CA PHE A 66 -24.13 12.99 10.48
C PHE A 66 -24.86 14.32 10.66
N ALA A 67 -24.34 15.24 11.48
CA ALA A 67 -24.92 16.56 11.69
C ALA A 67 -24.92 17.45 10.42
N ASN A 68 -24.10 17.12 9.42
CA ASN A 68 -24.02 17.86 8.15
C ASN A 68 -24.98 17.32 7.08
N TRP A 69 -25.72 16.24 7.36
CA TRP A 69 -26.59 15.60 6.38
C TRP A 69 -27.91 16.37 6.26
N GLN A 70 -28.29 16.76 5.05
CA GLN A 70 -29.51 17.50 4.77
C GLN A 70 -30.65 16.55 4.41
N THR A 71 -31.50 16.22 5.38
CA THR A 71 -32.49 15.15 5.19
C THR A 71 -33.68 15.56 4.31
N PRO A 72 -34.16 14.70 3.38
CA PRO A 72 -33.68 13.34 3.16
C PRO A 72 -32.32 13.30 2.45
N GLN A 73 -31.41 12.48 2.95
CA GLN A 73 -30.04 12.36 2.44
C GLN A 73 -29.69 10.89 2.21
N PHE A 74 -29.15 10.59 1.03
CA PHE A 74 -28.47 9.34 0.75
C PHE A 74 -26.95 9.58 0.76
N VAL A 75 -26.20 8.69 1.42
CA VAL A 75 -24.74 8.76 1.51
C VAL A 75 -24.15 7.37 1.27
N ILE A 76 -23.15 7.30 0.39
CA ILE A 76 -22.29 6.12 0.25
C ILE A 76 -21.01 6.42 1.02
N ASP A 77 -20.87 5.79 2.18
CA ASP A 77 -19.70 5.89 3.04
C ASP A 77 -18.72 4.77 2.68
N ARG A 78 -17.62 5.13 2.00
CA ARG A 78 -16.57 4.19 1.59
C ARG A 78 -15.45 4.20 2.61
N LEU A 79 -15.09 3.01 3.08
CA LEU A 79 -14.15 2.78 4.16
C LEU A 79 -13.07 1.79 3.69
N SER A 80 -11.81 2.12 3.96
CA SER A 80 -10.64 1.30 3.62
C SER A 80 -9.72 1.17 4.83
N GLU A 81 -9.92 0.10 5.59
CA GLU A 81 -9.39 -0.03 6.94
C GLU A 81 -8.33 -1.12 7.03
N ARG A 82 -7.12 -0.75 7.46
CA ARG A 82 -5.99 -1.66 7.58
C ARG A 82 -6.24 -2.66 8.72
N VAL A 83 -6.17 -3.95 8.43
CA VAL A 83 -6.11 -5.00 9.45
C VAL A 83 -4.76 -4.89 10.17
N PRO A 84 -4.72 -4.60 11.48
CA PRO A 84 -3.45 -4.50 12.21
C PRO A 84 -2.65 -5.81 12.19
N ASP A 85 -1.33 -5.71 12.19
CA ASP A 85 -0.43 -6.88 12.11
C ASP A 85 -0.50 -7.81 13.31
N SER A 86 -1.00 -7.31 14.44
CA SER A 86 -1.20 -8.05 15.67
C SER A 86 -2.39 -9.02 15.65
N PHE A 87 -3.19 -9.03 14.58
CA PHE A 87 -4.35 -9.94 14.48
C PHE A 87 -3.91 -11.37 14.21
N GLU A 88 -4.31 -12.32 15.05
CA GLU A 88 -4.01 -13.72 14.78
C GLU A 88 -4.89 -14.26 13.64
N THR A 89 -4.36 -15.25 12.92
CA THR A 89 -5.10 -15.99 11.90
C THR A 89 -6.39 -16.57 12.47
N GLY A 90 -7.51 -16.39 11.76
CA GLY A 90 -8.80 -16.92 12.17
C GLY A 90 -9.97 -16.27 11.44
N GLN A 91 -11.16 -16.77 11.75
CA GLN A 91 -12.40 -16.24 11.23
C GLN A 91 -12.98 -15.22 12.21
N TYR A 92 -13.31 -14.04 11.70
CA TYR A 92 -13.88 -12.93 12.47
C TYR A 92 -15.24 -12.55 11.90
N GLN A 93 -16.17 -12.19 12.76
CA GLN A 93 -17.39 -11.49 12.39
C GLN A 93 -17.07 -10.00 12.22
N LEU A 94 -17.49 -9.43 11.09
CA LEU A 94 -17.41 -8.00 10.86
C LEU A 94 -18.70 -7.36 11.40
N HIS A 95 -18.58 -6.65 12.52
CA HIS A 95 -19.74 -6.10 13.24
C HIS A 95 -19.72 -4.58 13.20
N LEU A 96 -20.81 -3.96 12.72
CA LEU A 96 -20.98 -2.52 12.70
C LEU A 96 -21.88 -2.09 13.84
N ARG A 97 -21.42 -1.14 14.66
CA ARG A 97 -22.21 -0.48 15.69
C ARG A 97 -22.36 1.00 15.39
N LEU A 98 -23.53 1.51 15.72
CA LEU A 98 -23.83 2.93 15.77
C LEU A 98 -23.98 3.32 17.24
N LEU A 99 -23.14 4.25 17.70
CA LEU A 99 -23.07 4.67 19.09
C LEU A 99 -23.61 6.09 19.27
N ASP A 100 -24.27 6.35 20.39
CA ASP A 100 -24.63 7.71 20.82
C ASP A 100 -23.44 8.44 21.48
N SER A 101 -23.64 9.69 21.91
CA SER A 101 -22.61 10.50 22.58
C SER A 101 -22.16 9.95 23.94
N ASN A 102 -22.88 8.97 24.50
CA ASN A 102 -22.52 8.28 25.75
C ASN A 102 -21.87 6.91 25.48
N ASN A 103 -21.50 6.62 24.22
CA ASN A 103 -20.98 5.33 23.75
C ASN A 103 -21.96 4.15 23.91
N ASN A 104 -23.26 4.41 24.04
CA ASN A 104 -24.25 3.34 24.03
C ASN A 104 -24.55 2.92 22.58
N THR A 105 -24.62 1.62 22.34
CA THR A 105 -25.09 1.09 21.05
C THR A 105 -26.56 1.41 20.85
N VAL A 106 -26.87 2.19 19.82
CA VAL A 106 -28.25 2.55 19.41
C VAL A 106 -28.74 1.78 18.19
N ALA A 107 -27.83 1.21 17.42
CA ALA A 107 -28.11 0.25 16.36
C ALA A 107 -26.86 -0.58 16.06
N GLU A 108 -27.06 -1.77 15.52
CA GLU A 108 -25.97 -2.61 15.04
C GLU A 108 -26.38 -3.39 13.79
N ALA A 109 -25.38 -3.88 13.07
CA ALA A 109 -25.53 -4.73 11.90
C ALA A 109 -24.37 -5.70 11.81
N ASP A 110 -24.69 -6.97 11.55
CA ASP A 110 -23.72 -7.97 11.18
C ASP A 110 -23.43 -7.83 9.67
N LEU A 111 -22.17 -7.56 9.32
CA LEU A 111 -21.71 -7.40 7.95
C LEU A 111 -21.16 -8.72 7.35
N GLY A 112 -21.16 -9.80 8.13
CA GLY A 112 -20.74 -11.14 7.73
C GLY A 112 -19.30 -11.48 8.12
N LEU A 113 -18.86 -12.66 7.71
CA LEU A 113 -17.58 -13.23 8.11
C LEU A 113 -16.42 -12.66 7.28
N LEU A 114 -15.26 -12.55 7.91
CA LEU A 114 -13.96 -12.19 7.31
C LEU A 114 -12.92 -13.20 7.79
N GLN A 115 -12.28 -13.89 6.85
CA GLN A 115 -11.11 -14.71 7.14
C GLN A 115 -9.87 -13.82 7.20
N ILE A 116 -9.11 -13.89 8.28
CA ILE A 116 -7.84 -13.19 8.44
C ILE A 116 -6.73 -14.23 8.48
N GLU A 117 -5.69 -13.99 7.70
CA GLU A 117 -4.46 -14.78 7.68
C GLU A 117 -3.26 -13.88 8.01
N GLN A 118 -2.21 -14.47 8.58
CA GLN A 118 -0.94 -13.78 8.75
C GLN A 118 -0.27 -13.57 7.39
N ALA A 119 0.20 -12.35 7.12
CA ALA A 119 0.98 -12.07 5.92
C ALA A 119 2.28 -12.88 5.95
N ASN A 120 2.64 -13.49 4.81
CA ASN A 120 3.93 -14.14 4.64
C ASN A 120 4.99 -13.07 4.41
N ARG A 121 5.84 -12.83 5.42
CA ARG A 121 6.85 -11.76 5.41
C ARG A 121 8.26 -12.34 5.46
N LEU A 122 9.16 -11.70 4.74
CA LEU A 122 10.59 -11.99 4.78
C LEU A 122 11.26 -10.98 5.73
N PHE A 123 12.17 -11.45 6.58
CA PHE A 123 12.95 -10.58 7.48
C PHE A 123 14.46 -10.79 7.31
N ASP A 124 14.85 -11.99 6.90
CA ASP A 124 16.22 -12.27 6.52
C ASP A 124 16.50 -11.68 5.13
N LEU A 125 17.43 -10.73 5.06
CA LEU A 125 17.83 -10.10 3.82
C LEU A 125 18.52 -11.12 2.89
N PRO A 126 17.98 -11.39 1.69
CA PRO A 126 18.67 -12.20 0.70
C PRO A 126 20.00 -11.56 0.29
N ARG A 127 20.95 -12.38 -0.14
CA ARG A 127 22.23 -11.87 -0.64
C ARG A 127 22.00 -11.02 -1.89
N ALA A 128 22.37 -9.75 -1.80
CA ALA A 128 22.50 -8.86 -2.96
C ALA A 128 23.83 -9.12 -3.69
N GLU A 129 23.80 -9.17 -5.02
CA GLU A 129 24.99 -9.11 -5.86
C GLU A 129 25.66 -7.73 -5.74
N PHE A 130 24.84 -6.68 -5.75
CA PHE A 130 25.27 -5.29 -5.59
C PHE A 130 24.65 -4.70 -4.32
N PRO A 131 25.33 -4.79 -3.15
CA PRO A 131 24.82 -4.22 -1.92
C PRO A 131 24.79 -2.69 -1.98
N LEU A 132 23.76 -2.10 -1.38
CA LEU A 132 23.55 -0.67 -1.27
C LEU A 132 23.17 -0.30 0.17
N ALA A 133 23.41 0.96 0.54
CA ALA A 133 23.06 1.51 1.85
C ALA A 133 22.26 2.80 1.68
N ALA A 134 21.28 2.82 0.78
CA ALA A 134 20.46 4.00 0.53
C ALA A 134 19.21 3.99 1.42
N THR A 135 18.85 5.12 2.03
CA THR A 135 17.67 5.24 2.88
C THR A 135 16.80 6.41 2.42
N PHE A 136 15.54 6.11 2.08
CA PHE A 136 14.52 7.04 1.63
C PHE A 136 13.63 7.47 2.78
N GLY A 137 13.51 8.78 2.99
CA GLY A 137 12.61 9.38 3.99
C GLY A 137 12.86 8.93 5.44
N ASN A 138 13.96 8.25 5.74
CA ASN A 138 14.22 7.52 6.99
C ASN A 138 13.23 6.37 7.30
N GLU A 139 12.45 5.92 6.32
CA GLU A 139 11.42 4.90 6.48
C GLU A 139 11.71 3.62 5.70
N ILE A 140 12.32 3.75 4.51
CA ILE A 140 12.57 2.64 3.58
C ILE A 140 14.04 2.64 3.18
N ALA A 141 14.70 1.49 3.25
CA ALA A 141 16.06 1.33 2.78
C ALA A 141 16.15 0.43 1.55
N LEU A 142 16.95 0.85 0.56
CA LEU A 142 17.40 -0.03 -0.53
C LEU A 142 18.72 -0.68 -0.07
N ARG A 143 18.66 -1.99 0.19
CA ARG A 143 19.79 -2.79 0.71
C ARG A 143 20.66 -3.37 -0.39
N GLY A 144 20.19 -3.35 -1.63
CA GLY A 144 20.95 -3.78 -2.78
C GLY A 144 20.04 -4.19 -3.92
N TYR A 145 20.65 -4.72 -4.97
CA TYR A 145 19.94 -5.23 -6.13
C TYR A 145 20.73 -6.35 -6.82
N ASN A 146 20.02 -7.09 -7.67
CA ASN A 146 20.56 -8.05 -8.63
C ASN A 146 20.11 -7.65 -10.02
N LEU A 147 20.95 -7.84 -11.04
CA LEU A 147 20.62 -7.52 -12.43
C LEU A 147 21.10 -8.66 -13.32
N ASN A 148 20.17 -9.46 -13.84
CA ASN A 148 20.48 -10.66 -14.59
C ASN A 148 19.90 -10.59 -16.01
N PRO A 149 20.65 -10.99 -17.05
CA PRO A 149 20.08 -11.13 -18.39
C PRO A 149 19.12 -12.32 -18.45
N ASN A 150 18.08 -12.21 -19.26
CA ASN A 150 17.18 -13.29 -19.64
C ASN A 150 17.51 -13.80 -21.06
N ASP A 151 17.08 -15.03 -21.38
CA ASP A 151 17.34 -15.67 -22.68
C ASP A 151 16.71 -14.93 -23.87
N ASP A 152 15.70 -14.09 -23.62
CA ASP A 152 14.98 -13.30 -24.63
C ASP A 152 15.57 -11.89 -24.86
N GLY A 153 16.71 -11.58 -24.23
CA GLY A 153 17.40 -10.29 -24.36
C GLY A 153 16.89 -9.20 -23.41
N SER A 154 15.86 -9.46 -22.61
CA SER A 154 15.48 -8.59 -21.49
C SER A 154 16.42 -8.77 -20.29
N TYR A 155 16.32 -7.88 -19.30
CA TYR A 155 17.03 -8.02 -18.03
C TYR A 155 16.03 -8.07 -16.87
N GLU A 156 16.28 -8.95 -15.92
CA GLU A 156 15.57 -8.99 -14.65
C GLU A 156 16.35 -8.17 -13.62
N LEU A 157 15.77 -7.04 -13.21
CA LEU A 157 16.24 -6.22 -12.10
C LEU A 157 15.44 -6.58 -10.84
N THR A 158 16.11 -7.09 -9.82
CA THR A 158 15.53 -7.32 -8.50
C THR A 158 16.08 -6.32 -7.51
N LEU A 159 15.21 -5.48 -6.95
CA LEU A 159 15.51 -4.56 -5.86
C LEU A 159 15.21 -5.23 -4.51
N LEU A 160 16.10 -5.04 -3.54
CA LEU A 160 15.96 -5.56 -2.19
C LEU A 160 15.72 -4.40 -1.23
N TRP A 161 14.44 -4.18 -0.92
CA TRP A 161 14.00 -3.16 0.01
C TRP A 161 13.93 -3.71 1.42
N GLN A 162 14.15 -2.84 2.42
CA GLN A 162 13.87 -3.14 3.81
C GLN A 162 13.17 -1.97 4.48
N ALA A 163 12.09 -2.23 5.21
CA ALA A 163 11.44 -1.23 6.04
C ALA A 163 12.33 -0.90 7.26
N VAL A 164 12.69 0.37 7.41
CA VAL A 164 13.36 0.90 8.61
C VAL A 164 12.33 1.23 9.68
N ALA A 165 11.19 1.78 9.24
CA ALA A 165 9.99 1.98 10.02
C ALA A 165 8.78 1.58 9.16
N GLN A 166 7.60 1.52 9.76
CA GLN A 166 6.39 1.34 8.96
C GLN A 166 6.19 2.57 8.05
N PRO A 167 6.19 2.41 6.71
CA PRO A 167 6.04 3.54 5.81
C PRO A 167 4.72 4.28 6.01
N ALA A 168 4.77 5.61 6.06
CA ALA A 168 3.62 6.45 6.40
C ALA A 168 2.59 6.57 5.26
N ALA A 169 3.00 6.28 4.02
CA ALA A 169 2.19 6.42 2.83
C ALA A 169 2.52 5.35 1.80
N ASP A 170 1.62 5.20 0.81
CA ASP A 170 1.87 4.37 -0.36
C ASP A 170 2.78 5.12 -1.33
N TYR A 171 3.97 4.58 -1.52
CA TYR A 171 4.97 5.09 -2.43
C TYR A 171 5.01 4.27 -3.71
N THR A 172 5.21 4.96 -4.82
CA THR A 172 5.56 4.34 -6.11
C THR A 172 7.07 4.31 -6.25
N VAL A 173 7.60 3.16 -6.65
CA VAL A 173 8.98 3.04 -7.13
C VAL A 173 9.00 3.44 -8.59
N PHE A 174 9.90 4.34 -8.96
CA PHE A 174 10.25 4.55 -10.36
C PHE A 174 11.58 3.86 -10.65
N VAL A 175 11.64 3.18 -11.78
CA VAL A 175 12.84 2.57 -12.34
C VAL A 175 13.00 3.14 -13.74
N HIS A 176 14.06 3.91 -13.96
CA HIS A 176 14.34 4.53 -15.25
C HIS A 176 15.63 3.98 -15.83
N LEU A 177 15.57 3.48 -17.06
CA LEU A 177 16.74 3.20 -17.88
C LEU A 177 16.95 4.37 -18.84
N LEU A 178 18.02 5.14 -18.64
CA LEU A 178 18.30 6.35 -19.40
C LEU A 178 19.07 6.04 -20.70
N HIS A 179 19.05 6.98 -21.63
CA HIS A 179 19.99 6.98 -22.75
C HIS A 179 21.43 7.24 -22.26
N PRO A 180 22.46 6.87 -23.05
CA PRO A 180 23.87 7.07 -22.65
C PRO A 180 24.26 8.54 -22.42
N ASP A 181 23.52 9.49 -23.01
CA ASP A 181 23.71 10.93 -22.80
C ASP A 181 23.01 11.47 -21.53
N GLY A 182 22.35 10.59 -20.76
CA GLY A 182 21.59 10.91 -19.57
C GLY A 182 20.18 11.44 -19.84
N SER A 183 19.73 11.47 -21.09
CA SER A 183 18.34 11.83 -21.39
C SER A 183 17.40 10.70 -20.98
N CYS A 184 16.29 11.07 -20.34
CA CYS A 184 15.22 10.15 -20.03
C CYS A 184 14.33 9.92 -21.26
N CYS A 185 13.87 8.70 -21.56
CA CYS A 185 14.28 7.40 -21.01
C CYS A 185 14.15 6.35 -22.12
N LEU A 186 15.08 5.40 -22.18
CA LEU A 186 15.00 4.24 -23.09
C LEU A 186 13.91 3.27 -22.63
N TRP A 187 13.76 3.09 -21.33
CA TRP A 187 12.71 2.29 -20.70
C TRP A 187 12.39 2.89 -19.32
N GLN A 188 11.14 2.77 -18.87
CA GLN A 188 10.74 3.19 -17.52
C GLN A 188 9.57 2.36 -17.00
N GLN A 189 9.51 2.19 -15.68
CA GLN A 189 8.33 1.67 -15.00
C GLN A 189 8.15 2.35 -13.63
N ASP A 190 6.93 2.86 -13.43
CA ASP A 190 6.50 3.50 -12.21
C ASP A 190 5.35 2.69 -11.63
N VAL A 191 5.63 1.90 -10.60
CA VAL A 191 4.63 1.05 -9.96
C VAL A 191 4.93 0.88 -8.47
N ALA A 192 3.89 0.71 -7.66
CA ALA A 192 4.09 0.28 -6.28
C ALA A 192 4.78 -1.10 -6.23
N PRO A 193 5.48 -1.43 -5.15
CA PRO A 193 6.29 -2.66 -5.08
C PRO A 193 5.51 -3.94 -5.40
N GLN A 194 6.22 -4.92 -5.94
CA GLN A 194 5.68 -6.19 -6.43
C GLN A 194 4.58 -5.99 -7.47
N GLN A 195 4.85 -5.17 -8.49
CA GLN A 195 3.93 -4.91 -9.61
C GLN A 195 2.54 -4.43 -9.13
N GLY A 196 2.54 -3.58 -8.10
CA GLY A 196 1.33 -2.97 -7.53
C GLY A 196 0.61 -3.83 -6.49
N GLN A 197 1.13 -5.02 -6.17
CA GLN A 197 0.45 -5.96 -5.27
C GLN A 197 0.82 -5.75 -3.79
N TYR A 198 1.93 -5.07 -3.50
CA TYR A 198 2.42 -4.94 -2.14
C TYR A 198 2.77 -3.48 -1.75
N PRO A 199 1.74 -2.64 -1.52
CA PRO A 199 1.92 -1.24 -1.18
C PRO A 199 2.78 -1.04 0.08
N THR A 200 3.58 0.02 0.10
CA THR A 200 4.56 0.29 1.17
C THR A 200 3.93 0.44 2.55
N THR A 201 2.69 0.91 2.68
CA THR A 201 1.99 0.96 3.99
C THR A 201 1.72 -0.40 4.62
N ARG A 202 1.85 -1.50 3.85
CA ARG A 202 1.77 -2.86 4.37
C ARG A 202 3.03 -3.31 5.07
N TRP A 203 4.16 -2.67 4.80
CA TRP A 203 5.46 -3.11 5.30
C TRP A 203 5.55 -2.87 6.80
N VAL A 204 6.11 -3.81 7.53
CA VAL A 204 6.38 -3.69 8.98
C VAL A 204 7.88 -3.49 9.20
N PRO A 205 8.32 -2.90 10.33
CA PRO A 205 9.74 -2.70 10.61
C PRO A 205 10.57 -3.97 10.42
N GLU A 206 11.76 -3.82 9.84
CA GLU A 206 12.72 -4.87 9.46
C GLU A 206 12.27 -5.82 8.34
N GLU A 207 11.03 -5.73 7.85
CA GLU A 207 10.57 -6.54 6.73
C GLU A 207 11.37 -6.23 5.46
N VAL A 208 11.74 -7.30 4.75
CA VAL A 208 12.41 -7.27 3.46
C VAL A 208 11.39 -7.52 2.36
N VAL A 209 11.39 -6.64 1.36
CA VAL A 209 10.56 -6.77 0.18
C VAL A 209 11.45 -6.95 -1.04
N VAL A 210 11.32 -8.12 -1.66
CA VAL A 210 11.94 -8.46 -2.93
C VAL A 210 11.02 -7.95 -4.04
N ASP A 211 11.53 -7.08 -4.89
CA ASP A 211 10.76 -6.35 -5.88
C ASP A 211 11.41 -6.47 -7.25
N SER A 212 10.67 -6.92 -8.25
CA SER A 212 11.21 -7.44 -9.51
C SER A 212 10.65 -6.72 -10.71
N TYR A 213 11.54 -6.34 -11.63
CA TYR A 213 11.27 -5.54 -12.82
C TYR A 213 11.91 -6.18 -14.04
N ARG A 214 11.12 -6.34 -15.10
CA ARG A 214 11.59 -6.85 -16.38
C ARG A 214 11.88 -5.68 -17.32
N LEU A 215 13.17 -5.40 -17.52
CA LEU A 215 13.67 -4.34 -18.38
C LEU A 215 13.71 -4.85 -19.81
N GLU A 216 12.72 -4.46 -20.61
CA GLU A 216 12.65 -4.76 -22.04
C GLU A 216 13.38 -3.69 -22.83
N LEU A 217 14.44 -4.09 -23.54
CA LEU A 217 15.18 -3.17 -24.40
C LEU A 217 14.51 -3.06 -25.78
N PRO A 218 14.47 -1.87 -26.39
CA PRO A 218 14.06 -1.73 -27.78
C PRO A 218 14.93 -2.60 -28.71
N PRO A 219 14.38 -3.19 -29.78
CA PRO A 219 15.13 -4.07 -30.68
C PRO A 219 16.33 -3.41 -31.38
N ASP A 220 16.32 -2.08 -31.49
CA ASP A 220 17.35 -1.25 -32.11
C ASP A 220 18.30 -0.61 -31.10
N VAL A 221 18.29 -1.07 -29.84
CA VAL A 221 19.24 -0.61 -28.83
C VAL A 221 20.67 -0.88 -29.30
N GLY A 222 21.47 0.18 -29.40
CA GLY A 222 22.88 0.07 -29.73
C GLY A 222 23.70 -0.48 -28.58
N ALA A 223 24.91 -0.94 -28.86
CA ALA A 223 25.88 -1.19 -27.80
C ALA A 223 26.19 0.09 -27.04
N GLY A 224 26.30 -0.01 -25.72
CA GLY A 224 26.50 1.16 -24.88
C GLY A 224 26.35 0.89 -23.39
N SER A 225 26.51 1.96 -22.63
CA SER A 225 26.32 1.98 -21.18
C SER A 225 25.12 2.86 -20.87
N TYR A 226 24.08 2.24 -20.32
CA TYR A 226 22.77 2.86 -20.09
C TYR A 226 22.56 3.05 -18.58
N PRO A 227 22.56 4.28 -18.06
CA PRO A 227 22.35 4.54 -16.64
C PRO A 227 20.99 4.02 -16.16
N ILE A 228 20.94 3.54 -14.91
CA ILE A 228 19.68 3.15 -14.25
C ILE A 228 19.48 4.02 -13.01
N GLU A 229 18.36 4.73 -12.96
CA GLU A 229 17.94 5.55 -11.83
C GLU A 229 16.76 4.91 -11.10
N ILE A 230 16.82 4.92 -9.77
CA ILE A 230 15.75 4.42 -8.89
C ILE A 230 15.35 5.50 -7.88
N GLY A 231 14.06 5.62 -7.60
CA GLY A 231 13.60 6.35 -6.44
C GLY A 231 12.16 6.06 -6.06
N LEU A 232 11.69 6.78 -5.05
CA LEU A 232 10.36 6.64 -4.48
C LEU A 232 9.64 7.98 -4.52
N TYR A 233 8.35 7.99 -4.84
CA TYR A 233 7.51 9.17 -4.72
C TYR A 233 6.13 8.87 -4.15
N LEU A 234 5.53 9.87 -3.52
CA LEU A 234 4.17 9.82 -3.00
C LEU A 234 3.15 9.80 -4.13
N VAL A 235 2.34 8.74 -4.23
CA VAL A 235 1.31 8.59 -5.28
C VAL A 235 0.37 9.81 -5.32
N ALA A 236 -0.05 10.30 -4.16
CA ALA A 236 -1.05 11.35 -4.05
C ALA A 236 -0.57 12.74 -4.52
N SER A 237 0.73 13.02 -4.46
CA SER A 237 1.29 14.36 -4.73
C SER A 237 2.38 14.39 -5.81
N GLY A 238 2.92 13.24 -6.20
CA GLY A 238 4.11 13.16 -7.06
C GLY A 238 5.41 13.57 -6.36
N GLN A 239 5.37 13.88 -5.06
CA GLN A 239 6.54 14.32 -4.32
C GLN A 239 7.53 13.17 -4.15
N ARG A 240 8.76 13.34 -4.67
CA ARG A 240 9.86 12.39 -4.50
C ARG A 240 10.39 12.40 -3.06
N LEU A 241 10.77 11.24 -2.56
CA LEU A 241 11.42 11.08 -1.27
C LEU A 241 12.90 11.43 -1.37
N GLN A 242 13.38 12.18 -0.39
CA GLN A 242 14.82 12.37 -0.20
C GLN A 242 15.46 11.02 0.11
N VAL A 243 16.62 10.78 -0.51
CA VAL A 243 17.47 9.62 -0.26
C VAL A 243 18.82 10.06 0.29
N VAL A 244 19.28 9.33 1.30
CA VAL A 244 20.61 9.44 1.89
C VAL A 244 21.41 8.20 1.53
N VAL A 245 22.55 8.40 0.87
CA VAL A 245 23.51 7.34 0.56
C VAL A 245 24.85 7.71 1.23
N PRO A 246 25.41 6.85 2.11
CA PRO A 246 26.66 7.14 2.80
C PRO A 246 27.79 7.52 1.84
N GLY A 247 28.38 8.70 2.07
CA GLY A 247 29.49 9.22 1.26
C GLY A 247 29.08 9.89 -0.05
N GLN A 248 27.78 10.00 -0.33
CA GLN A 248 27.24 10.77 -1.46
C GLN A 248 26.48 12.00 -0.94
N ARG A 249 26.16 12.94 -1.85
CA ARG A 249 25.27 14.06 -1.52
C ARG A 249 23.84 13.56 -1.50
N ASP A 250 23.03 14.09 -0.58
CA ASP A 250 21.59 13.84 -0.54
C ASP A 250 20.95 14.22 -1.88
N GLY A 251 20.00 13.40 -2.31
CA GLY A 251 19.23 13.57 -3.55
C GLY A 251 17.84 12.97 -3.40
N ASP A 252 17.22 12.60 -4.50
CA ASP A 252 15.93 11.89 -4.55
C ASP A 252 15.97 10.65 -5.49
N VAL A 253 17.19 10.29 -5.93
CA VAL A 253 17.50 9.19 -6.84
C VAL A 253 18.70 8.42 -6.33
N VAL A 254 18.72 7.12 -6.57
CA VAL A 254 19.89 6.24 -6.44
C VAL A 254 20.28 5.76 -7.83
N ASP A 255 21.51 6.06 -8.24
CA ASP A 255 22.11 5.51 -9.46
C ASP A 255 22.60 4.09 -9.20
N LEU A 256 22.13 3.13 -10.00
CA LEU A 256 22.68 1.78 -10.02
C LEU A 256 23.89 1.71 -10.97
N ARG A 257 24.59 0.58 -11.00
CA ARG A 257 25.56 0.34 -12.07
C ARG A 257 24.85 0.41 -13.43
N PRO A 258 25.38 1.15 -14.40
CA PRO A 258 24.81 1.20 -15.74
C PRO A 258 24.69 -0.19 -16.37
N LEU A 259 23.60 -0.42 -17.09
CA LEU A 259 23.42 -1.60 -17.91
C LEU A 259 24.36 -1.52 -19.11
N ALA A 260 25.25 -2.50 -19.25
CA ALA A 260 26.12 -2.64 -20.41
C ALA A 260 25.43 -3.52 -21.46
N VAL A 261 25.12 -2.94 -22.62
CA VAL A 261 24.63 -3.67 -23.78
C VAL A 261 25.82 -3.87 -24.72
N GLY A 262 26.16 -5.12 -25.02
CA GLY A 262 27.20 -5.46 -25.98
C GLY A 262 26.68 -5.38 -27.42
N ASP A 263 27.59 -5.37 -28.40
CA ASP A 263 27.20 -5.55 -29.79
C ASP A 263 26.50 -6.91 -29.94
N SER A 264 25.28 -6.91 -30.46
CA SER A 264 24.65 -8.12 -30.97
C SER A 264 25.48 -8.59 -32.16
N GLY A 265 26.41 -9.51 -31.91
CA GLY A 265 27.29 -10.05 -32.94
C GLY A 265 26.47 -10.59 -34.12
N GLU A 266 26.82 -10.14 -35.32
CA GLU A 266 26.41 -10.73 -36.61
C GLU A 266 26.82 -12.21 -36.73
#